data_AF-A0A0N8QBZ8-F1
#
_entry.id   AF-A0A0N8QBZ8-F1
#
_cell.length_a   1.000
_cell.length_b   1.000
_cell.length_c   1.000
_cell.angle_alpha   90.00
_cell.angle_beta   90.00
_cell.angle_gamma   90.00
#
_symmetry.space_group_name_H-M   'P 1'
#
loop_
_entity.id
_entity.type
_entity.pdbx_description
1 polymer ?
#
loop_
_entity_poly.entity_id
_entity_poly.type
_entity_poly.pdbx_seq_one_letter_code
_entity_poly.pdbx_strand_id
1 'polypeptide(L)'
;MYREHKSPLFDFVQRRGRERHNLDSLAVERDDVRGMLKLLRAGRAIWYAPDQDYGAKQSIFVPLFGIQAATVTATSKFARLGRAQVVPFTQRRQADGSGYRLVIHPPLDNFPGESDEADCLRINQWVEKAVTECPEQYLWAHRRFKSRPPGEPKLYNKHK
;
A
#
# COMPACT_ATOMS: atom_id res chain seq x y z
N MET A 1 -2.61 -6.77 -6.37
CA MET A 1 -1.57 -6.21 -7.24
C MET A 1 -0.31 -7.07 -7.16
N TYR A 2 0.30 -7.37 -8.31
CA TYR A 2 1.48 -8.22 -8.45
C TYR A 2 2.62 -7.45 -9.12
N ARG A 3 3.85 -7.78 -8.72
CA ARG A 3 5.06 -7.34 -9.39
C ARG A 3 5.92 -8.56 -9.56
N GLU A 4 6.16 -8.92 -10.81
CA GLU A 4 7.04 -10.02 -11.17
C GLU A 4 8.40 -9.90 -10.46
N HIS A 5 8.83 -11.01 -9.86
CA HIS A 5 10.12 -11.10 -9.23
C HIS A 5 11.20 -11.39 -10.29
N LYS A 6 12.36 -10.74 -10.20
CA LYS A 6 13.43 -10.88 -11.19
C LYS A 6 14.00 -12.31 -11.32
N SER A 7 13.89 -13.11 -10.26
CA SER A 7 14.25 -14.52 -10.28
C SER A 7 13.00 -15.36 -10.59
N PRO A 8 13.00 -16.13 -11.70
CA PRO A 8 11.85 -16.96 -12.09
C PRO A 8 11.41 -17.96 -11.03
N LEU A 9 12.35 -18.52 -10.25
CA LEU A 9 12.04 -19.44 -9.16
C LEU A 9 11.22 -18.75 -8.06
N PHE A 10 11.69 -17.60 -7.60
CA PHE A 10 10.99 -16.83 -6.57
C PHE A 10 9.67 -16.26 -7.09
N ASP A 11 9.60 -15.91 -8.37
CA ASP A 11 8.37 -15.48 -9.02
C ASP A 11 7.32 -16.61 -8.98
N PHE A 12 7.69 -17.80 -9.44
CA PHE A 12 6.83 -18.99 -9.41
C PHE A 12 6.29 -19.27 -8.00
N VAL A 13 7.17 -19.26 -6.98
CA VAL A 13 6.78 -19.48 -5.59
C VAL A 13 5.81 -18.40 -5.10
N GLN A 14 6.09 -17.13 -5.39
CA GLN A 14 5.24 -16.02 -4.97
C GLN A 14 3.87 -16.07 -5.64
N ARG A 15 3.83 -16.25 -6.97
CA ARG A 15 2.60 -16.30 -7.75
C ARG A 15 1.72 -17.46 -7.33
N ARG A 16 2.29 -18.67 -7.23
CA ARG A 16 1.58 -19.86 -6.73
C ARG A 16 1.02 -19.62 -5.32
N GLY A 17 1.79 -18.97 -4.44
CA GLY A 17 1.33 -18.60 -3.10
C GLY A 17 0.13 -17.64 -3.10
N ARG A 18 0.06 -16.70 -4.05
CA ARG A 18 -1.03 -15.72 -4.16
C ARG A 18 -2.30 -16.29 -4.78
N GLU A 19 -2.15 -17.16 -5.78
CA GLU A 19 -3.29 -17.67 -6.57
C GLU A 19 -3.92 -18.93 -5.95
N ARG A 20 -3.23 -19.65 -5.05
CA ARG A 20 -3.73 -20.92 -4.49
C ARG A 20 -4.91 -20.84 -3.51
N HIS A 21 -5.22 -19.65 -2.98
CA HIS A 21 -6.10 -19.55 -1.80
C HIS A 21 -7.60 -19.63 -2.15
N ASN A 22 -7.98 -19.25 -3.36
CA ASN A 22 -9.37 -19.27 -3.84
C ASN A 22 -9.36 -19.42 -5.37
N LEU A 23 -10.38 -20.05 -5.96
CA LEU A 23 -10.45 -20.28 -7.42
C LEU A 23 -10.30 -19.01 -8.27
N ASP A 24 -10.73 -17.89 -7.72
CA ASP A 24 -10.74 -16.60 -8.40
C ASP A 24 -9.66 -15.64 -7.87
N SER A 25 -8.68 -16.14 -7.11
CA SER A 25 -7.55 -15.34 -6.63
C SER A 25 -6.55 -15.12 -7.77
N LEU A 26 -6.47 -13.88 -8.25
CA LEU A 26 -5.66 -13.50 -9.40
C LEU A 26 -4.50 -12.59 -8.99
N ALA A 27 -3.28 -12.95 -9.41
CA ALA A 27 -2.14 -12.05 -9.35
C ALA A 27 -2.23 -11.04 -10.51
N VAL A 28 -2.98 -9.96 -10.29
CA VAL A 28 -3.14 -8.88 -11.30
C VAL A 28 -1.88 -8.03 -11.33
N GLU A 29 -1.22 -7.97 -12.50
CA GLU A 29 -0.01 -7.18 -12.71
C GLU A 29 -0.23 -5.69 -12.37
N ARG A 30 0.79 -5.05 -11.79
CA ARG A 30 0.67 -3.67 -11.30
C ARG A 30 0.42 -2.63 -12.40
N ASP A 31 0.82 -2.92 -13.62
CA ASP A 31 0.62 -2.08 -14.80
C ASP A 31 -0.73 -2.34 -15.50
N ASP A 32 -1.42 -3.43 -15.16
CA ASP A 32 -2.79 -3.70 -15.61
C ASP A 32 -3.85 -2.92 -14.80
N VAL A 33 -3.76 -1.60 -14.90
CA VAL A 33 -4.71 -0.66 -14.28
C VAL A 33 -6.14 -0.92 -14.77
N ARG A 34 -6.32 -1.23 -16.06
CA ARG A 34 -7.65 -1.48 -16.63
C ARG A 34 -8.28 -2.76 -16.06
N GLY A 35 -7.51 -3.84 -15.95
CA GLY A 35 -7.95 -5.09 -15.33
C GLY A 35 -8.32 -4.92 -13.86
N MET A 36 -7.49 -4.19 -13.09
CA MET A 36 -7.82 -3.85 -11.70
C MET A 36 -9.16 -3.10 -11.58
N LEU A 37 -9.40 -2.09 -12.42
CA LEU A 37 -10.66 -1.34 -12.42
C LEU A 37 -11.86 -2.21 -12.81
N LYS A 38 -11.70 -3.13 -13.77
CA LYS A 38 -12.75 -4.08 -14.16
C LYS A 38 -13.12 -4.99 -12.99
N LEU A 39 -12.13 -5.52 -12.27
CA LEU A 39 -12.35 -6.37 -11.10
C LEU A 39 -13.09 -5.63 -9.98
N LEU A 40 -12.65 -4.42 -9.65
CA LEU A 40 -13.31 -3.58 -8.64
C LEU A 40 -14.79 -3.33 -8.99
N ARG A 41 -15.08 -2.97 -10.25
CA ARG A 41 -16.46 -2.75 -10.73
C ARG A 41 -17.32 -4.02 -10.76
N ALA A 42 -16.68 -5.19 -10.80
CA ALA A 42 -17.34 -6.49 -10.69
C ALA A 42 -17.53 -6.94 -9.22
N GLY A 43 -17.29 -6.06 -8.23
CA GLY A 43 -17.46 -6.36 -6.81
C GLY A 43 -16.31 -7.19 -6.21
N ARG A 44 -15.17 -7.29 -6.92
CA ARG A 44 -13.98 -8.01 -6.43
C ARG A 44 -13.10 -7.09 -5.60
N ALA A 45 -12.45 -7.66 -4.59
CA ALA A 45 -11.45 -6.94 -3.80
C ALA A 45 -10.07 -6.94 -4.49
N ILE A 46 -9.37 -5.82 -4.40
CA ILE A 46 -7.95 -5.71 -4.76
C ILE A 46 -7.15 -5.38 -3.51
N TRP A 47 -6.21 -6.27 -3.17
CA TRP A 47 -5.21 -5.98 -2.15
C TRP A 47 -4.05 -5.18 -2.76
N TYR A 48 -3.69 -4.08 -2.11
CA TYR A 48 -2.52 -3.27 -2.42
C TYR A 48 -2.03 -2.56 -1.15
N ALA A 49 -0.72 -2.27 -1.06
CA ALA A 49 -0.09 -1.59 0.07
C ALA A 49 0.26 -0.14 -0.31
N PRO A 50 -0.34 0.89 0.30
CA PRO A 50 -0.15 2.29 -0.07
C PRO A 50 1.13 2.93 0.49
N ASP A 51 1.79 2.29 1.46
CA ASP A 51 2.82 2.86 2.31
C ASP A 51 4.26 2.62 1.79
N GLN A 52 4.41 2.34 0.50
CA GLN A 52 5.72 2.21 -0.15
C GLN A 52 6.15 3.49 -0.87
N ASP A 53 7.47 3.66 -1.02
CA ASP A 53 8.06 4.78 -1.76
C ASP A 53 8.36 4.34 -3.20
N TYR A 54 7.51 4.80 -4.12
CA TYR A 54 7.57 4.57 -5.57
C TYR A 54 8.31 5.69 -6.34
N GLY A 55 8.96 6.62 -5.65
CA GLY A 55 9.64 7.74 -6.29
C GLY A 55 8.74 8.97 -6.49
N ALA A 56 9.39 10.13 -6.66
CA ALA A 56 8.72 11.42 -6.82
C ALA A 56 7.82 11.51 -8.07
N LYS A 57 8.12 10.76 -9.15
CA LYS A 57 7.35 10.83 -10.40
C LYS A 57 5.91 10.33 -10.28
N GLN A 58 5.65 9.42 -9.36
CA GLN A 58 4.35 8.74 -9.20
C GLN A 58 3.65 9.12 -7.90
N SER A 59 4.18 10.12 -7.19
CA SER A 59 3.82 10.43 -5.82
C SER A 59 3.66 11.92 -5.63
N ILE A 60 2.82 12.28 -4.68
CA ILE A 60 2.83 13.61 -4.08
C ILE A 60 3.52 13.54 -2.72
N PHE A 61 4.00 14.69 -2.24
CA PHE A 61 4.63 14.77 -0.92
C PHE A 61 3.59 15.22 0.09
N VAL A 62 3.32 14.35 1.05
CA VAL A 62 2.45 14.61 2.21
C VAL A 62 3.14 14.09 3.47
N PRO A 63 2.90 14.68 4.65
CA PRO A 63 3.49 14.22 5.90
C PRO A 63 3.17 12.75 6.20
N LEU A 64 4.18 12.04 6.74
CA LEU A 64 4.07 10.79 7.47
C LEU A 64 5.02 10.89 8.68
N PHE A 65 4.48 10.86 9.90
CA PHE A 65 5.15 11.20 11.16
C PHE A 65 5.84 12.58 11.09
N GLY A 66 5.17 13.57 10.50
CA GLY A 66 5.69 14.92 10.32
C GLY A 66 6.75 15.07 9.22
N ILE A 67 7.22 13.98 8.60
CA ILE A 67 8.24 14.00 7.55
C ILE A 67 7.55 13.91 6.18
N GLN A 68 7.90 14.79 5.24
CA GLN A 68 7.41 14.70 3.86
C GLN A 68 7.76 13.34 3.25
N ALA A 69 6.75 12.59 2.82
CA ALA A 69 6.90 11.25 2.30
C ALA A 69 6.23 11.14 0.93
N ALA A 70 6.96 10.58 -0.05
CA ALA A 70 6.40 10.29 -1.37
C ALA A 70 5.26 9.28 -1.23
N THR A 71 4.03 9.71 -1.48
CA THR A 71 2.81 8.92 -1.28
C THR A 71 2.03 8.85 -2.59
N VAL A 72 1.65 7.64 -3.00
CA VAL A 72 1.01 7.40 -4.29
C VAL A 72 -0.48 7.75 -4.26
N THR A 73 -0.98 8.36 -5.33
CA THR A 73 -2.40 8.70 -5.49
C THR A 73 -3.26 7.54 -6.01
N ALA A 74 -2.65 6.35 -6.14
CA ALA A 74 -3.29 5.18 -6.71
C ALA A 74 -4.54 4.75 -5.93
N THR A 75 -4.52 4.86 -4.60
CA THR A 75 -5.65 4.56 -3.72
C THR A 75 -6.90 5.35 -4.11
N SER A 76 -6.78 6.67 -4.20
CA SER A 76 -7.87 7.58 -4.61
C SER A 76 -8.37 7.25 -6.01
N LYS A 77 -7.44 7.01 -6.94
CA LYS A 77 -7.76 6.66 -8.33
C LYS A 77 -8.54 5.35 -8.43
N PHE A 78 -8.10 4.30 -7.73
CA PHE A 78 -8.79 3.02 -7.73
C PHE A 78 -10.17 3.11 -7.07
N ALA A 79 -10.29 3.83 -5.95
CA ALA A 79 -11.57 4.04 -5.29
C ALA A 79 -12.55 4.79 -6.22
N ARG A 80 -12.12 5.91 -6.81
CA ARG A 80 -12.93 6.75 -7.71
C ARG A 80 -13.35 6.01 -8.98
N LEU A 81 -12.37 5.50 -9.73
CA LEU A 81 -12.61 4.89 -11.05
C LEU A 81 -13.21 3.49 -10.93
N GLY A 82 -12.84 2.74 -9.89
CA GLY A 82 -13.33 1.40 -9.61
C GLY A 82 -14.69 1.39 -8.91
N ARG A 83 -15.19 2.55 -8.45
CA ARG A 83 -16.40 2.68 -7.61
C ARG A 83 -16.32 1.79 -6.37
N ALA A 84 -15.15 1.78 -5.75
CA ALA A 84 -14.80 0.85 -4.69
C ALA A 84 -14.65 1.57 -3.35
N GLN A 85 -15.08 0.90 -2.28
CA GLN A 85 -14.75 1.31 -0.91
C GLN A 85 -13.29 0.96 -0.60
N VAL A 86 -12.63 1.83 0.16
CA VAL A 86 -11.29 1.54 0.71
C VAL A 86 -11.48 0.99 2.11
N VAL A 87 -11.14 -0.29 2.30
CA VAL A 87 -11.26 -1.00 3.58
C VAL A 87 -9.86 -1.26 4.11
N PRO A 88 -9.42 -0.53 5.15
CA PRO A 88 -8.13 -0.77 5.77
C PRO A 88 -8.16 -2.06 6.58
N PHE A 89 -7.01 -2.70 6.72
CA PHE A 89 -6.86 -3.83 7.63
C PHE A 89 -5.46 -3.79 8.25
N THR A 90 -5.34 -4.27 9.49
CA THR A 90 -4.05 -4.47 10.17
C THR A 90 -3.80 -5.95 10.41
N GLN A 91 -2.54 -6.33 10.41
CA GLN A 91 -2.09 -7.67 10.77
C GLN A 91 -0.99 -7.54 11.81
N ARG A 92 -1.08 -8.32 12.89
CA ARG A 92 -0.04 -8.39 13.92
C ARG A 92 0.28 -9.83 14.25
N ARG A 93 1.56 -10.16 14.33
CA ARG A 93 2.03 -11.43 14.88
C ARG A 93 1.76 -11.45 16.39
N GLN A 94 1.24 -12.55 16.89
CA GLN A 94 1.04 -12.75 18.33
C GLN A 94 2.39 -12.98 19.03
N ALA A 95 2.55 -12.43 20.23
CA ALA A 95 3.82 -12.46 20.97
C ALA A 95 4.27 -13.88 21.34
N ASP A 96 3.31 -14.78 21.57
CA ASP A 96 3.53 -16.20 21.87
C ASP A 96 3.85 -17.05 20.61
N GLY A 97 3.81 -16.46 19.42
CA GLY A 97 4.02 -17.17 18.17
C GLY A 97 2.86 -18.05 17.71
N SER A 98 1.70 -17.98 18.36
CA SER A 98 0.50 -18.77 18.01
C SER A 98 -0.11 -18.42 16.64
N GLY A 99 0.32 -17.32 16.03
CA GLY A 99 -0.08 -16.93 14.68
C GLY A 99 -0.19 -15.42 14.52
N TYR A 100 -1.23 -14.99 13.79
CA TYR A 100 -1.50 -13.59 13.48
C TYR A 100 -2.92 -13.20 13.88
N ARG A 101 -3.10 -11.98 14.38
CA ARG A 101 -4.40 -11.34 14.50
C ARG A 101 -4.59 -10.41 13.30
N LEU A 102 -5.60 -10.70 12.49
CA LEU A 102 -6.07 -9.85 11.41
C LEU A 102 -7.25 -9.02 11.90
N VAL A 103 -7.24 -7.72 11.65
CA VAL A 103 -8.37 -6.82 11.93
C VAL A 103 -8.75 -6.11 10.65
N ILE A 104 -9.97 -6.37 10.17
CA ILE A 104 -10.58 -5.62 9.07
C ILE A 104 -11.32 -4.45 9.71
N HIS A 105 -10.94 -3.23 9.35
CA HIS A 105 -11.55 -2.01 9.88
C HIS A 105 -12.76 -1.60 9.05
N PRO A 106 -13.63 -0.72 9.57
CA PRO A 106 -14.67 -0.09 8.75
C PRO A 106 -14.06 0.57 7.49
N PRO A 107 -14.80 0.63 6.38
CA PRO A 107 -14.40 1.41 5.22
C PRO A 107 -14.07 2.85 5.62
N LEU A 108 -13.12 3.48 4.92
CA LEU A 108 -12.85 4.89 5.14
C LEU A 108 -14.06 5.73 4.69
N ASP A 109 -14.67 6.44 5.63
CA ASP A 109 -15.83 7.30 5.35
C ASP A 109 -15.47 8.42 4.36
N ASN A 110 -16.37 8.71 3.42
CA ASN A 110 -16.19 9.77 2.42
C ASN A 110 -14.82 9.70 1.72
N PHE A 111 -14.44 8.51 1.25
CA PHE A 111 -13.24 8.29 0.41
C PHE A 111 -13.64 7.86 -1.01
N PRO A 112 -12.98 8.39 -2.06
CA PRO A 112 -12.01 9.48 -2.05
C PRO A 112 -12.67 10.84 -1.78
N GLY A 113 -11.92 11.78 -1.24
CA GLY A 113 -12.35 13.13 -0.91
C GLY A 113 -12.13 14.14 -2.05
N GLU A 114 -11.91 15.39 -1.65
CA GLU A 114 -11.88 16.56 -2.53
C GLU A 114 -10.61 16.67 -3.40
N SER A 115 -9.47 16.21 -2.89
CA SER A 115 -8.19 16.24 -3.61
C SER A 115 -7.33 15.02 -3.32
N ASP A 116 -6.42 14.72 -4.26
CA ASP A 116 -5.46 13.64 -4.11
C ASP A 116 -4.52 13.92 -2.90
N GLU A 117 -4.20 15.19 -2.62
CA GLU A 117 -3.42 15.62 -1.44
C GLU A 117 -4.12 15.29 -0.12
N ALA A 118 -5.40 15.65 0.02
CA ALA A 118 -6.17 15.37 1.23
C ALA A 118 -6.30 13.86 1.47
N ASP A 119 -6.54 13.10 0.40
CA ASP A 119 -6.63 11.64 0.46
C ASP A 119 -5.32 10.98 0.86
N CYS A 120 -4.19 11.37 0.23
CA CYS A 120 -2.89 10.84 0.58
C CYS A 120 -2.49 11.17 2.01
N LEU A 121 -2.79 12.39 2.49
CA LEU A 121 -2.59 12.76 3.89
C LEU A 121 -3.41 11.85 4.81
N ARG A 122 -4.69 11.62 4.49
CA ARG A 122 -5.58 10.77 5.30
C ARG A 122 -5.10 9.32 5.36
N ILE A 123 -4.57 8.80 4.24
CA ILE A 123 -3.94 7.47 4.20
C ILE A 123 -2.71 7.44 5.11
N ASN A 124 -1.82 8.44 5.04
CA ASN A 124 -0.65 8.49 5.91
C ASN A 124 -1.04 8.61 7.38
N GLN A 125 -2.03 9.43 7.74
CA GLN A 125 -2.54 9.53 9.12
C GLN A 125 -3.12 8.18 9.61
N TRP A 126 -3.81 7.44 8.74
CA TRP A 126 -4.26 6.09 9.08
C TRP A 126 -3.09 5.14 9.31
N VAL A 127 -2.07 5.19 8.45
CA VAL A 127 -0.83 4.41 8.61
C VAL A 127 -0.11 4.79 9.90
N GLU A 128 0.00 6.09 10.24
CA GLU A 128 0.61 6.57 11.48
C GLU A 128 -0.06 5.92 12.69
N LYS A 129 -1.40 5.98 12.77
CA LYS A 129 -2.16 5.35 13.84
C LYS A 129 -1.87 3.85 13.94
N ALA A 130 -1.94 3.14 12.82
CA ALA A 130 -1.70 1.69 12.80
C ALA A 130 -0.27 1.32 13.21
N VAL A 131 0.72 2.13 12.81
CA VAL A 131 2.12 1.93 13.17
C VAL A 131 2.36 2.28 14.63
N THR A 132 1.75 3.34 15.17
CA THR A 132 1.86 3.69 16.60
C THR A 132 1.32 2.60 17.52
N GLU A 133 0.32 1.83 17.09
CA GLU A 133 -0.23 0.71 17.87
C GLU A 133 0.73 -0.49 17.98
N CYS A 134 1.66 -0.69 17.04
CA CYS A 134 2.60 -1.82 17.03
C CYS A 134 3.87 -1.47 16.22
N PRO A 135 4.66 -0.48 16.68
CA PRO A 135 5.77 0.07 15.90
C PRO A 135 6.83 -0.98 15.61
N GLU A 136 7.06 -1.93 16.51
CA GLU A 136 8.05 -2.99 16.37
C GLU A 136 7.78 -3.96 15.20
N GLN A 137 6.54 -4.01 14.68
CA GLN A 137 6.18 -4.87 13.55
C GLN A 137 6.04 -4.14 12.22
N TYR A 138 6.28 -2.83 12.18
CA TYR A 138 6.33 -2.09 10.92
C TYR A 138 7.64 -2.38 10.16
N LEU A 139 7.59 -2.37 8.82
CA LEU A 139 8.75 -2.66 7.97
C LEU A 139 9.73 -1.47 7.91
N TRP A 140 10.38 -1.14 9.02
CA TRP A 140 11.33 -0.01 9.11
C TRP A 140 12.57 -0.16 8.22
N ALA A 141 12.88 -1.38 7.77
CA ALA A 141 13.93 -1.63 6.78
C ALA A 141 13.60 -0.99 5.42
N HIS A 142 12.32 -0.76 5.12
CA HIS A 142 11.92 0.01 3.94
C HIS A 142 12.24 1.48 4.14
N ARG A 143 13.01 2.04 3.20
CA ARG A 143 13.42 3.44 3.19
C ARG A 143 12.27 4.35 2.77
N ARG A 144 11.28 4.53 3.64
CA ARG A 144 10.02 5.24 3.39
C ARG A 144 10.20 6.70 2.97
N PHE A 145 11.28 7.35 3.40
CA PHE A 145 11.56 8.78 3.17
C PHE A 145 12.69 9.03 2.15
N LYS A 146 12.97 8.08 1.24
CA LYS A 146 14.15 8.14 0.36
C LYS A 146 13.95 9.18 -0.75
N SER A 147 12.73 9.29 -1.23
CA SER A 147 12.31 10.34 -2.16
C SER A 147 11.98 11.58 -1.35
N ARG A 148 12.54 12.72 -1.75
CA ARG A 148 12.40 14.01 -1.07
C ARG A 148 11.76 15.04 -2.00
N PRO A 149 11.04 16.03 -1.46
CA PRO A 149 10.66 17.22 -2.21
C PRO A 149 11.86 17.87 -2.92
N PRO A 150 11.65 18.56 -4.06
CA PRO A 150 12.72 19.30 -4.72
C PRO A 150 13.41 20.26 -3.75
N GLY A 151 14.75 20.20 -3.71
CA GLY A 151 15.57 21.05 -2.83
C GLY A 151 15.82 20.49 -1.42
N GLU A 152 15.12 19.44 -0.99
CA GLU A 152 15.34 18.87 0.34
C GLU A 152 16.50 17.86 0.39
N PRO A 153 17.27 17.83 1.51
CA PRO A 153 18.38 16.89 1.67
C PRO A 153 17.89 15.45 1.81
N LYS A 154 18.71 14.50 1.35
CA LYS A 154 18.45 13.06 1.53
C LYS A 154 18.61 12.68 3.01
N LEU A 155 17.69 11.86 3.51
CA LEU A 155 17.72 11.36 4.89
C LEU A 155 18.47 10.03 5.04
N TYR A 156 18.69 9.30 3.94
CA TYR A 156 19.40 8.04 3.96
C TYR A 156 20.74 8.15 3.25
N ASN A 157 21.76 7.58 3.87
CA ASN A 157 23.07 7.46 3.26
C ASN A 157 22.98 6.62 1.98
N LYS A 158 23.75 7.03 0.96
CA LYS A 158 24.04 6.13 -0.15
C LYS A 158 24.85 4.97 0.43
N HIS A 159 24.31 3.76 0.40
CA HIS A 159 25.20 2.61 0.53
C HIS A 159 26.00 2.54 -0.77
N LYS A 160 27.33 2.48 -0.63
CA LYS A 160 28.22 2.09 -1.71
C LYS A 160 27.93 0.65 -2.10
#